data_AF-A0AAC9AWH4-F1
#
_entry.id   AF-A0AAC9AWH4-F1
#
_cell.length_a   1.000
_cell.length_b   1.000
_cell.length_c   1.000
_cell.angle_alpha   90.00
_cell.angle_beta   90.00
_cell.angle_gamma   90.00
#
_symmetry.space_group_name_H-M   'P 1'
#
loop_
_entity.id
_entity.type
_entity.pdbx_description
1 polymer ?
#
loop_
_entity_poly.entity_id
_entity_poly.type
_entity_poly.pdbx_seq_one_letter_code
_entity_poly.pdbx_strand_id
1 'polypeptide(L)'
;MRWGLPPPAHSPHRNEPPRHNIWFRQIWPDERELCDPEARCLIVLDSFALPDGPAGARTRTYFGYDDRPIFAWAGIWRDDGEESGFAGFNVEAGPPHTHRTMPAIVQPSDYATWLTIDIASAHQLARTICADPSLYSVASDQPWSTNRST
;
A
#
# COMPACT_ATOMS: atom_id res chain seq x y z
N MET A 1 -14.78 -6.05 4.65
CA MET A 1 -13.81 -5.73 3.60
C MET A 1 -12.67 -6.73 3.60
N ARG A 2 -12.19 -7.12 2.42
CA ARG A 2 -11.02 -7.98 2.22
C ARG A 2 -9.79 -7.16 1.82
N TRP A 3 -8.59 -7.62 2.16
CA TRP A 3 -7.38 -7.07 1.53
C TRP A 3 -7.33 -7.53 0.08
N GLY A 4 -7.23 -6.57 -0.85
CA GLY A 4 -7.44 -6.79 -2.27
C GLY A 4 -8.65 -6.00 -2.76
N LEU A 5 -8.38 -4.88 -3.40
CA LEU A 5 -9.38 -4.07 -4.08
C LEU A 5 -9.93 -4.86 -5.29
N PRO A 6 -11.24 -5.15 -5.34
CA PRO A 6 -11.84 -5.82 -6.50
C PRO A 6 -11.61 -5.01 -7.77
N PRO A 7 -11.51 -5.61 -8.97
CA PRO A 7 -11.64 -4.84 -10.21
C PRO A 7 -13.11 -4.35 -10.38
N PRO A 8 -13.37 -3.33 -11.20
CA PRO A 8 -14.74 -2.85 -11.43
C PRO A 8 -15.55 -3.91 -12.20
N ALA A 9 -16.78 -4.15 -11.75
CA ALA A 9 -17.66 -5.18 -12.30
C ALA A 9 -17.89 -5.05 -13.83
N HIS A 10 -17.91 -3.82 -14.35
CA HIS A 10 -18.16 -3.52 -15.76
C HIS A 10 -16.92 -3.11 -16.55
N SER A 11 -15.73 -3.43 -16.03
CA SER A 11 -14.45 -3.15 -16.67
C SER A 11 -14.01 -4.27 -17.62
N PRO A 12 -13.21 -3.99 -18.67
CA PRO A 12 -12.39 -5.02 -19.32
C PRO A 12 -11.50 -5.78 -18.32
N HIS A 13 -11.19 -5.17 -17.18
CA HIS A 13 -10.33 -5.74 -16.14
C HIS A 13 -11.08 -6.57 -15.07
N ARG A 14 -12.40 -6.79 -15.20
CA ARG A 14 -13.23 -7.48 -14.18
C ARG A 14 -12.73 -8.89 -13.77
N ASN A 15 -11.96 -9.54 -14.64
CA ASN A 15 -11.42 -10.88 -14.39
C ASN A 15 -9.98 -10.85 -13.86
N GLU A 16 -9.38 -9.67 -13.65
CA GLU A 16 -8.05 -9.54 -13.06
C GLU A 16 -8.10 -9.87 -11.56
N PRO A 17 -7.01 -10.41 -10.99
CA PRO A 17 -6.95 -10.67 -9.56
C PRO A 17 -7.07 -9.36 -8.76
N PRO A 18 -7.62 -9.41 -7.53
CA PRO A 18 -7.71 -8.24 -6.66
C PRO A 18 -6.35 -7.57 -6.44
N ARG A 19 -6.35 -6.24 -6.47
CA ARG A 19 -5.12 -5.45 -6.30
C ARG A 19 -4.92 -5.20 -4.82
N HIS A 20 -3.86 -5.79 -4.24
CA HIS A 20 -3.53 -5.61 -2.82
C HIS A 20 -2.77 -4.30 -2.59
N ASN A 21 -1.96 -3.93 -3.59
CA ASN A 21 -1.13 -2.74 -3.60
C ASN A 21 -1.29 -2.07 -4.97
N ILE A 22 -1.43 -0.75 -5.03
CA ILE A 22 -1.61 -0.01 -6.29
C ILE A 22 -0.70 1.21 -6.36
N TRP A 23 -0.42 1.67 -7.58
CA TRP A 23 0.16 2.98 -7.83
C TRP A 23 -0.96 3.98 -8.19
N PHE A 24 -0.77 5.27 -7.93
CA PHE A 24 -1.73 6.30 -8.36
C PHE A 24 -2.07 6.23 -9.85
N ARG A 25 -1.07 5.94 -10.70
CA ARG A 25 -1.25 5.76 -12.15
C ARG A 25 -2.06 4.51 -12.56
N GLN A 26 -2.42 3.65 -11.61
CA GLN A 26 -3.20 2.43 -11.84
C GLN A 26 -4.66 2.59 -11.41
N ILE A 27 -5.10 3.77 -10.98
CA ILE A 27 -6.53 4.08 -10.86
C ILE A 27 -7.09 4.16 -12.28
N TRP A 28 -8.03 3.29 -12.60
CA TRP A 28 -8.56 3.19 -13.96
C TRP A 28 -9.61 4.27 -14.29
N PRO A 29 -9.87 4.55 -15.58
CA PRO A 29 -10.88 5.55 -15.96
C PRO A 29 -12.30 5.25 -15.48
N ASP A 30 -12.63 3.97 -15.27
CA ASP A 30 -13.90 3.46 -14.73
C ASP A 30 -13.92 3.36 -13.20
N GLU A 31 -12.85 3.78 -12.52
CA GLU A 31 -12.70 3.82 -11.07
C GLU A 31 -12.56 5.26 -10.56
N ARG A 32 -13.29 6.21 -11.15
CA ARG A 32 -13.17 7.63 -10.80
C ARG A 32 -13.53 7.92 -9.35
N GLU A 33 -14.40 7.12 -8.74
CA GLU A 33 -14.74 7.20 -7.33
C GLU A 33 -13.53 7.00 -6.41
N LEU A 34 -12.49 6.30 -6.88
CA LEU A 34 -11.23 6.13 -6.15
C LEU A 34 -10.38 7.41 -6.10
N CYS A 35 -10.73 8.42 -6.89
CA CYS A 35 -10.12 9.73 -6.77
C CYS A 35 -10.71 10.56 -5.62
N ASP A 36 -11.90 10.21 -5.15
CA ASP A 36 -12.61 10.98 -4.13
C ASP A 36 -12.02 10.72 -2.73
N PRO A 37 -11.97 11.72 -1.85
CA PRO A 37 -11.49 11.56 -0.48
C PRO A 37 -12.24 10.47 0.30
N GLU A 38 -13.52 10.25 0.01
CA GLU A 38 -14.38 9.24 0.63
C GLU A 38 -13.86 7.81 0.43
N ALA A 39 -13.12 7.56 -0.66
CA ALA A 39 -12.49 6.27 -0.93
C ALA A 39 -11.18 6.09 -0.14
N ARG A 40 -10.70 7.08 0.61
CA ARG A 40 -9.45 6.99 1.39
C ARG A 40 -9.65 6.20 2.68
N CYS A 41 -8.61 5.47 3.06
CA CYS A 41 -8.52 4.85 4.38
C CYS A 41 -7.07 4.88 4.90
N LEU A 42 -6.92 4.65 6.20
CA LEU A 42 -5.63 4.35 6.83
C LEU A 42 -5.59 2.85 7.09
N ILE A 43 -4.67 2.15 6.43
CA ILE A 43 -4.42 0.73 6.73
C ILE A 43 -3.45 0.70 7.90
N VAL A 44 -3.88 0.21 9.05
CA VAL A 44 -3.09 0.21 10.28
C VAL A 44 -2.31 -1.10 10.39
N LEU A 45 -1.00 -1.01 10.64
CA LEU A 45 -0.11 -2.15 10.77
C LEU A 45 0.99 -1.90 11.82
N ASP A 46 1.62 -2.98 12.28
CA ASP A 46 2.79 -2.94 13.17
C ASP A 46 4.12 -3.04 12.42
N SER A 47 4.10 -3.67 11.24
CA SER A 47 5.27 -3.95 10.42
C SER A 47 4.85 -4.35 9.01
N PHE A 48 5.76 -4.15 8.05
CA PHE A 48 5.60 -4.67 6.69
C PHE A 48 6.88 -5.40 6.26
N ALA A 49 6.76 -6.31 5.29
CA ALA A 49 7.91 -7.04 4.76
C ALA A 49 8.18 -6.69 3.29
N LEU A 50 9.44 -6.55 2.93
CA LEU A 50 9.90 -6.45 1.55
C LEU A 50 10.79 -7.65 1.20
N PRO A 51 10.80 -8.08 -0.07
CA PRO A 51 11.70 -9.12 -0.53
C PRO A 51 13.14 -8.64 -0.52
N ASP A 52 14.03 -9.43 0.05
CA ASP A 52 15.47 -9.19 0.02
C ASP A 52 16.23 -10.44 -0.48
N GLY A 53 17.42 -10.23 -1.02
CA GLY A 53 18.26 -11.28 -1.59
C GLY A 53 18.02 -11.60 -3.08
N PRO A 54 18.75 -12.59 -3.61
CA PRO A 54 18.77 -12.91 -5.03
C PRO A 54 17.44 -13.48 -5.53
N ALA A 55 17.11 -13.22 -6.80
CA ALA A 55 15.91 -13.76 -7.43
C ALA A 55 15.86 -15.31 -7.31
N GLY A 56 14.71 -15.85 -6.93
CA GLY A 56 14.52 -17.28 -6.70
C GLY A 56 14.86 -17.77 -5.28
N ALA A 57 15.57 -16.97 -4.48
CA ALA A 57 15.91 -17.30 -3.09
C ALA A 57 15.68 -16.10 -2.15
N ARG A 58 14.69 -15.26 -2.47
CA ARG A 58 14.34 -14.09 -1.67
C ARG A 58 13.77 -14.50 -0.32
N THR A 59 14.17 -13.80 0.73
CA THR A 59 13.57 -13.90 2.05
C THR A 59 12.81 -12.61 2.40
N ARG A 60 12.11 -12.64 3.54
CA ARG A 60 11.42 -11.46 4.09
C ARG A 60 12.39 -10.64 4.94
N THR A 61 12.48 -9.36 4.64
CA THR A 61 13.03 -8.37 5.57
C THR A 61 11.87 -7.54 6.09
N TYR A 62 11.68 -7.51 7.40
CA TYR A 62 10.63 -6.77 8.07
C TYR A 62 11.08 -5.36 8.41
N PHE A 63 10.16 -4.41 8.31
CA PHE A 63 10.34 -2.99 8.57
C PHE A 63 9.26 -2.50 9.52
N GLY A 64 9.62 -1.59 10.42
CA GLY A 64 8.72 -0.98 11.39
C GLY A 64 9.40 0.17 12.13
N TYR A 65 8.78 0.63 13.21
CA TYR A 65 9.33 1.70 14.04
C TYR A 65 9.38 1.30 15.51
N ASP A 66 10.44 1.70 16.20
CA ASP A 66 10.59 1.45 17.64
C ASP A 66 9.75 2.40 18.50
N ASP A 67 9.65 3.67 18.09
CA ASP A 67 8.95 4.74 18.82
C ASP A 67 7.45 4.81 18.51
N ARG A 68 7.02 4.19 17.41
CA ARG A 68 5.62 4.10 16.95
C ARG A 68 5.29 2.69 16.46
N PRO A 69 5.06 1.74 17.38
CA PRO A 69 4.86 0.33 17.01
C PRO A 69 3.59 0.07 16.20
N ILE A 70 2.71 1.07 16.06
CA ILE A 70 1.55 1.04 15.18
C ILE A 70 1.59 2.30 14.31
N PHE A 71 1.51 2.11 13.00
CA PHE A 71 1.52 3.19 12.01
C PHE A 71 0.53 2.91 10.88
N ALA A 72 0.37 3.89 9.99
CA ALA A 72 -0.62 3.82 8.93
C ALA A 72 0.04 3.80 7.54
N TRP A 73 -0.54 2.99 6.67
CA TRP A 73 -0.28 2.97 5.24
C TRP A 73 -1.44 3.66 4.51
N ALA A 74 -1.08 4.55 3.59
CA ALA A 74 -2.00 5.26 2.72
C ALA A 74 -2.83 4.26 1.90
N GLY A 75 -4.11 4.12 2.26
CA GLY A 75 -5.01 3.13 1.69
C GLY A 75 -6.15 3.74 0.89
N ILE A 76 -6.73 2.90 0.06
CA ILE A 76 -7.98 3.14 -0.63
C ILE A 76 -8.93 1.97 -0.42
N TRP A 77 -10.23 2.23 -0.43
CA TRP A 77 -11.25 1.21 -0.29
C TRP A 77 -12.42 1.44 -1.25
N ARG A 78 -13.18 0.38 -1.48
CA ARG A 78 -14.48 0.40 -2.16
C ARG A 78 -15.39 -0.67 -1.57
N ASP A 79 -16.69 -0.39 -1.60
CA ASP A 79 -17.77 -1.34 -1.39
C ASP A 79 -18.82 -1.10 -2.48
N ASP A 80 -19.07 -2.09 -3.33
CA ASP A 80 -20.07 -2.01 -4.41
C ASP A 80 -21.37 -2.76 -4.06
N GLY A 81 -21.50 -3.25 -2.83
CA GLY A 81 -22.64 -4.02 -2.34
C GLY A 81 -22.55 -5.53 -2.58
N GLU A 82 -21.73 -5.99 -3.54
CA GLU A 82 -21.43 -7.42 -3.76
C GLU A 82 -20.05 -7.79 -3.21
N GLU A 83 -19.06 -6.94 -3.46
CA GLU A 83 -17.69 -7.07 -3.00
C GLU A 83 -17.21 -5.79 -2.29
N SER A 84 -16.47 -5.97 -1.20
CA SER A 84 -15.81 -4.86 -0.51
C SER A 84 -14.35 -5.17 -0.25
N GLY A 85 -13.46 -4.23 -0.57
CA GLY A 85 -12.03 -4.44 -0.47
C GLY A 85 -11.23 -3.16 -0.36
N PHE A 86 -9.97 -3.32 0.06
CA PHE A 86 -9.02 -2.23 0.20
C PHE A 86 -7.65 -2.58 -0.35
N ALA A 87 -6.91 -1.57 -0.76
CA ALA A 87 -5.54 -1.67 -1.25
C ALA A 87 -4.69 -0.53 -0.69
N GLY A 88 -3.39 -0.76 -0.54
CA GLY A 88 -2.46 0.28 -0.14
C GLY A 88 -1.67 0.86 -1.31
N PHE A 89 -1.29 2.13 -1.21
CA PHE A 89 -0.48 2.80 -2.24
C PHE A 89 1.00 2.45 -2.13
N ASN A 90 1.60 2.02 -3.24
CA ASN A 90 3.05 1.94 -3.38
C ASN A 90 3.62 3.26 -3.89
N VAL A 91 4.84 3.54 -3.43
CA VAL A 91 5.68 4.64 -3.88
C VAL A 91 7.08 4.13 -4.20
N GLU A 92 7.84 4.89 -4.97
CA GLU A 92 9.26 4.62 -5.17
C GLU A 92 9.98 4.71 -3.82
N ALA A 93 10.90 3.80 -3.54
CA ALA A 93 11.71 3.93 -2.33
C ALA A 93 12.73 5.06 -2.51
N GLY A 94 12.93 5.86 -1.46
CA GLY A 94 14.04 6.80 -1.37
C GLY A 94 15.16 6.27 -0.47
N PRO A 95 16.37 6.85 -0.53
CA PRO A 95 17.42 6.59 0.45
C PRO A 95 16.88 6.75 1.90
N PRO A 96 17.33 5.91 2.86
CA PRO A 96 18.38 4.90 2.75
C PRO A 96 17.95 3.54 2.16
N HIS A 97 16.69 3.40 1.73
CA HIS A 97 16.12 2.12 1.32
C HIS A 97 16.53 1.75 -0.11
N THR A 98 17.01 0.50 -0.29
CA THR A 98 17.52 0.01 -1.58
C THR A 98 16.48 -0.72 -2.42
N HIS A 99 15.29 -0.98 -1.85
CA HIS A 99 14.18 -1.59 -2.58
C HIS A 99 13.68 -0.67 -3.69
N ARG A 100 13.03 -1.22 -4.71
CA ARG A 100 12.45 -0.40 -5.78
C ARG A 100 11.24 0.41 -5.30
N THR A 101 10.48 -0.16 -4.38
CA THR A 101 9.17 0.35 -3.96
C THR A 101 8.95 0.10 -2.48
N MET A 102 8.19 0.98 -1.84
CA MET A 102 7.73 0.80 -0.47
C MET A 102 6.26 1.19 -0.31
N PRO A 103 5.59 0.73 0.76
CA PRO A 103 4.32 1.29 1.20
C PRO A 103 4.44 2.81 1.46
N ALA A 104 3.44 3.58 1.06
CA ALA A 104 3.35 5.00 1.43
C ALA A 104 2.90 5.15 2.90
N ILE A 105 3.84 5.20 3.83
CA ILE A 105 3.59 5.34 5.28
C ILE A 105 3.14 6.75 5.69
N VAL A 106 1.88 6.92 6.06
CA VAL A 106 1.35 8.22 6.49
C VAL A 106 1.89 8.56 7.88
N GLN A 107 2.40 9.78 8.04
CA GLN A 107 2.81 10.30 9.34
C GLN A 107 1.58 10.64 10.18
N PRO A 108 1.62 10.50 11.52
CA PRO A 108 0.46 10.79 12.37
C PRO A 108 -0.13 12.20 12.20
N SER A 109 0.71 13.20 11.93
CA SER A 109 0.29 14.58 11.65
C SER A 109 -0.51 14.72 10.35
N ASP A 110 -0.38 13.77 9.42
CA ASP A 110 -0.96 13.82 8.09
C ASP A 110 -2.19 12.91 7.94
N TYR A 111 -2.63 12.25 9.00
CA TYR A 111 -3.80 11.34 8.95
C TYR A 111 -5.07 12.05 8.48
N ALA A 112 -5.41 13.18 9.10
CA ALA A 112 -6.58 13.96 8.69
C ALA A 112 -6.43 14.47 7.25
N THR A 113 -5.22 14.93 6.91
CA THR A 113 -4.89 15.44 5.57
C THR A 113 -5.10 14.35 4.52
N TRP A 114 -4.52 13.16 4.71
CA TRP A 114 -4.69 12.01 3.80
C TRP A 114 -6.15 11.67 3.52
N LEU A 115 -7.00 11.73 4.55
CA LEU A 115 -8.42 11.35 4.46
C LEU A 115 -9.32 12.41 3.81
N THR A 116 -8.82 13.62 3.55
CA THR A 116 -9.66 14.76 3.14
C THR A 116 -9.19 15.51 1.90
N ILE A 117 -7.92 15.38 1.52
CA ILE A 117 -7.37 16.09 0.37
C ILE A 117 -7.75 15.47 -0.97
N ASP A 118 -7.70 16.29 -2.01
CA ASP A 118 -7.90 15.85 -3.39
C ASP A 118 -6.81 14.87 -3.88
N ILE A 119 -7.11 14.17 -4.98
CA ILE A 119 -6.24 13.13 -5.54
C ILE A 119 -4.84 13.63 -5.95
N ALA A 120 -4.71 14.87 -6.43
CA ALA A 120 -3.41 15.39 -6.87
C ALA A 120 -2.53 15.69 -5.65
N SER A 121 -3.10 16.34 -4.63
CA SER A 121 -2.44 16.58 -3.35
C SER A 121 -2.09 15.27 -2.64
N ALA A 122 -2.97 14.27 -2.70
CA ALA A 122 -2.72 12.94 -2.12
C ALA A 122 -1.55 12.22 -2.79
N HIS A 123 -1.43 12.31 -4.12
CA HIS A 123 -0.30 11.74 -4.83
C HIS A 123 1.02 12.40 -4.41
N GLN A 124 1.03 13.73 -4.23
CA GLN A 124 2.20 14.44 -3.74
C GLN A 124 2.55 14.02 -2.30
N LEU A 125 1.57 14.01 -1.40
CA LEU A 125 1.75 13.61 0.00
C LEU A 125 2.34 12.20 0.11
N ALA A 126 1.78 11.23 -0.60
CA ALA A 126 2.26 9.85 -0.61
C ALA A 126 3.74 9.73 -1.02
N ARG A 127 4.21 10.56 -1.96
CA ARG A 127 5.61 10.58 -2.40
C ARG A 127 6.55 11.21 -1.37
N THR A 128 6.11 12.23 -0.62
CA THR A 128 6.95 12.87 0.42
C THR A 128 7.18 11.93 1.61
N ILE A 129 6.25 11.02 1.82
CA ILE A 129 6.20 10.04 2.91
C ILE A 129 7.30 8.94 2.80
N CYS A 130 7.91 8.73 1.62
CA CYS A 130 8.66 7.50 1.30
C CYS A 130 10.15 7.45 1.72
N ALA A 131 10.62 8.35 2.58
CA ALA A 131 12.04 8.49 2.93
C ALA A 131 12.23 8.71 4.43
N ASP A 132 11.62 7.86 5.26
CA ASP A 132 11.81 7.92 6.71
C ASP A 132 13.04 7.10 7.12
N PRO A 133 14.11 7.73 7.64
CA PRO A 133 15.31 7.02 8.08
C PRO A 133 15.13 6.32 9.44
N SER A 134 14.00 6.53 10.14
CA SER A 134 13.73 5.92 11.45
C SER A 134 13.18 4.50 11.40
N LEU A 135 12.87 3.99 10.20
CA LEU A 135 12.46 2.60 10.01
C LEU A 135 13.59 1.64 10.38
N TYR A 136 13.38 0.79 11.36
CA TYR A 136 14.26 -0.35 11.59
C TYR A 136 14.07 -1.38 10.46
N SER A 137 15.06 -2.26 10.28
CA SER A 137 14.92 -3.46 9.45
C SER A 137 15.42 -4.71 10.17
N VAL A 138 14.69 -5.82 10.02
CA VAL A 138 15.03 -7.12 10.59
C VAL A 138 14.91 -8.18 9.50
N ALA A 139 16.05 -8.74 9.10
CA ALA A 139 16.08 -9.86 8.17
C ALA A 139 15.48 -11.12 8.81
N SER A 140 14.79 -11.92 8.01
CA SER A 140 14.24 -13.22 8.39
C SER A 140 14.68 -14.29 7.40
N ASP A 141 14.75 -15.55 7.85
CA ASP A 141 14.96 -16.72 7.00
C ASP A 141 13.66 -17.18 6.30
N GLN A 142 12.53 -16.52 6.58
CA GLN A 142 11.27 -16.84 5.93
C GLN A 142 11.33 -16.57 4.42
N PRO A 143 11.02 -17.55 3.56
CA PRO A 143 10.97 -17.34 2.12
C PRO A 143 9.93 -16.28 1.76
N TRP A 144 10.29 -15.36 0.87
CA TRP A 144 9.36 -14.36 0.32
C TRP A 144 8.18 -15.05 -0.36
N SER A 145 8.45 -16.12 -1.12
CA SER A 145 7.45 -16.99 -1.69
C SER A 145 7.07 -18.09 -0.70
N THR A 146 5.84 -18.06 -0.19
CA THR A 146 5.23 -19.24 0.45
C THR A 146 3.73 -19.26 0.14
N ASN A 147 3.29 -20.32 -0.55
CA ASN A 147 1.94 -20.74 -0.91
C ASN A 147 0.93 -19.64 -1.27
N ARG A 148 0.74 -19.41 -2.59
CA ARG A 148 -0.60 -19.06 -3.07
C ARG A 148 -1.50 -20.21 -2.65
N SER A 149 -2.26 -20.05 -1.57
CA SER A 149 -3.39 -20.93 -1.32
C SER A 149 -4.27 -20.85 -2.56
N THR A 150 -4.20 -21.91 -3.36
CA THR A 150 -5.11 -22.22 -4.46
C THR A 150 -6.52 -22.38 -3.94
#